data_AF-A0A4Y2FPU6-F1
#
_entry.id   AF-A0A4Y2FPU6-F1
#
_cell.length_a   1.000
_cell.length_b   1.000
_cell.length_c   1.000
_cell.angle_alpha   90.00
_cell.angle_beta   90.00
_cell.angle_gamma   90.00
#
_symmetry.space_group_name_H-M   'P 1'
#
loop_
_entity.id
_entity.type
_entity.pdbx_description
1 polymer ?
#
loop_
_entity_poly.entity_id
_entity_poly.type
_entity_poly.pdbx_seq_one_letter_code
_entity_poly.pdbx_strand_id
1 'polypeptide(L)'
;MLSRLDYDQEIPSCEENTVSIDFPSPMEIREEQLKDEDLRKIIHCFENDDKDINHANWLERGYLMNQGVLYRYSHDSESEEAQLVVPSKGKDKIFKEHHDSSNVAHYGSDGT
;
A
#
# COMPACT_ATOMS: atom_id res chain seq x y z
N MET A 1 18.17 19.34 49.09
CA MET A 1 19.17 19.35 48.01
C MET A 1 18.67 18.42 46.92
N LEU A 2 17.98 18.94 45.90
CA LEU A 2 17.58 18.21 44.70
C LEU A 2 18.27 18.93 43.54
N SER A 3 19.36 18.34 43.05
CA SER A 3 20.14 18.84 41.92
C SER A 3 19.35 18.68 40.63
N ARG A 4 19.07 19.80 39.93
CA ARG A 4 18.66 19.81 38.52
C ARG A 4 19.87 19.32 37.72
N LEU A 5 19.70 18.22 37.00
CA LEU A 5 20.67 17.81 36.00
C LEU A 5 20.34 18.61 34.73
N ASP A 6 21.09 19.69 34.51
CA ASP A 6 21.15 20.35 33.20
C ASP A 6 21.70 19.33 32.19
N TYR A 7 20.79 18.79 31.38
CA TYR A 7 21.13 17.90 30.28
C TYR A 7 20.93 18.70 28.99
N ASP A 8 21.95 19.48 28.63
CA ASP A 8 22.13 20.05 27.28
C ASP A 8 22.41 18.87 26.33
N GLN A 9 21.36 18.11 26.00
CA GLN A 9 21.41 17.19 24.89
C GLN A 9 20.95 17.97 23.68
N GLU A 10 21.94 18.55 23.00
CA GLU A 10 21.83 19.02 21.63
C GLU A 10 21.17 17.88 20.84
N ILE A 11 19.88 18.02 20.54
CA ILE A 11 19.17 17.03 19.74
C ILE A 11 19.90 17.03 18.39
N PRO A 12 20.53 15.92 17.97
CA PRO A 12 21.14 15.87 16.65
C PRO A 12 20.04 16.18 15.64
N SER A 13 20.22 17.28 14.89
CA SER A 13 19.32 17.66 13.81
C SER A 13 19.22 16.46 12.88
N CYS A 14 18.11 15.74 12.94
CA CYS A 14 17.79 14.74 11.93
C CYS A 14 17.76 15.47 10.59
N GLU A 15 18.75 15.23 9.73
CA GLU A 15 18.63 15.59 8.32
C GLU A 15 17.42 14.83 7.78
N GLU A 16 16.33 15.56 7.54
CA GLU A 16 15.17 15.06 6.83
C GLU A 16 15.60 14.83 5.38
N ASN A 17 16.12 13.63 5.10
CA ASN A 17 16.35 13.21 3.72
C ASN A 17 14.98 13.07 3.05
N THR A 18 14.56 14.10 2.33
CA THR A 18 13.37 14.07 1.50
C THR A 18 13.59 13.06 0.37
N VAL A 19 13.18 11.81 0.59
CA VAL A 19 13.15 10.78 -0.45
C VAL A 19 12.02 11.15 -1.40
N SER A 20 12.38 11.54 -2.63
CA SER A 20 11.40 11.75 -3.70
C SER A 20 11.05 10.38 -4.28
N ILE A 21 9.90 9.86 -3.87
CA ILE A 21 9.33 8.64 -4.48
C ILE A 21 8.50 9.10 -5.67
N ASP A 22 8.95 8.77 -6.88
CA ASP A 22 8.16 8.96 -8.09
C ASP A 22 6.95 8.02 -8.03
N PHE A 23 5.76 8.61 -7.90
CA PHE A 23 4.52 7.85 -7.96
C PHE A 23 4.27 7.42 -9.42
N PRO A 24 3.98 6.12 -9.66
CA PRO A 24 3.70 5.65 -11.00
C PRO A 24 2.42 6.31 -11.54
N SER A 25 2.42 6.60 -12.84
CA SER A 25 1.24 7.13 -13.52
C SER A 25 0.11 6.07 -13.54
N PRO A 26 -1.16 6.48 -13.65
CA PRO A 26 -2.29 5.54 -13.78
C PRO A 26 -2.12 4.55 -14.94
N MET A 27 -1.44 4.97 -16.02
CA MET A 27 -1.14 4.13 -17.16
C MET A 27 -0.17 3.01 -16.80
N GLU A 28 0.92 3.33 -16.10
CA GLU A 28 1.89 2.33 -15.63
C GLU A 28 1.24 1.34 -14.65
N ILE A 29 0.41 1.84 -13.73
CA ILE A 29 -0.34 1.00 -12.79
C ILE A 29 -1.24 0.02 -13.55
N ARG A 30 -1.97 0.49 -14.57
CA ARG A 30 -2.83 -0.36 -15.40
C ARG A 30 -2.02 -1.42 -16.14
N GLU A 31 -0.89 -1.05 -16.73
CA GLU A 31 -0.01 -2.00 -17.43
C GLU A 31 0.51 -3.08 -16.48
N GLU A 32 0.88 -2.71 -15.25
CA GLU A 32 1.24 -3.68 -14.21
C GLU A 32 0.07 -4.60 -13.85
N GLN A 33 -1.14 -4.06 -13.66
CA GLN A 33 -2.34 -4.84 -13.36
C GLN A 33 -2.66 -5.87 -14.45
N LEU A 34 -2.51 -5.48 -15.72
CA LEU A 34 -2.76 -6.37 -16.86
C LEU A 34 -1.74 -7.52 -16.99
N LYS A 35 -0.59 -7.45 -16.31
CA LYS A 35 0.39 -8.56 -16.24
C LYS A 35 -0.08 -9.69 -15.34
N ASP A 36 -0.98 -9.41 -14.39
CA ASP A 36 -1.60 -10.43 -13.54
C ASP A 36 -2.81 -11.03 -14.28
N GLU A 37 -2.80 -12.35 -14.45
CA GLU A 37 -3.83 -13.04 -15.22
C GLU A 37 -5.22 -12.90 -14.59
N ASP A 38 -5.30 -12.93 -13.25
CA ASP A 38 -6.58 -12.86 -12.55
C ASP A 38 -7.11 -11.43 -12.53
N LEU A 39 -6.24 -10.44 -12.32
CA LEU A 39 -6.64 -9.03 -12.44
C LEU A 39 -7.05 -8.70 -13.87
N ARG A 40 -6.35 -9.21 -14.87
CA ARG A 40 -6.70 -9.04 -16.29
C ARG A 40 -8.09 -9.58 -16.61
N LYS A 41 -8.47 -10.74 -16.05
CA LYS A 41 -9.84 -11.29 -16.22
C LYS A 41 -10.88 -10.34 -15.63
N ILE A 42 -10.64 -9.81 -14.43
CA ILE A 42 -11.55 -8.88 -13.77
C ILE A 42 -11.67 -7.58 -14.59
N ILE A 43 -10.54 -7.01 -15.02
CA ILE A 43 -10.52 -5.79 -15.86
C ILE A 43 -11.30 -6.02 -17.16
N HIS A 44 -11.08 -7.15 -17.82
CA HIS A 44 -11.80 -7.51 -19.04
C HIS A 44 -13.32 -7.59 -18.82
N CYS A 45 -13.78 -8.13 -17.68
CA CYS A 45 -15.20 -8.16 -17.32
C CYS A 45 -15.81 -6.77 -17.07
N PHE A 46 -15.01 -5.78 -16.63
CA PHE A 46 -15.48 -4.41 -16.44
C PHE A 46 -15.49 -3.60 -17.75
N GLU A 47 -14.54 -3.83 -18.66
CA GLU A 47 -14.39 -3.07 -19.91
C GLU A 47 -15.30 -3.55 -21.03
N ASN A 48 -15.55 -4.85 -21.09
CA ASN A 48 -16.54 -5.40 -22.00
C ASN A 48 -17.86 -5.36 -21.25
N ASP A 49 -18.89 -4.74 -21.85
CA ASP A 49 -20.24 -4.58 -21.27
C ASP A 49 -20.99 -5.94 -21.16
N ASP A 50 -20.24 -6.99 -20.86
CA ASP A 50 -20.68 -8.31 -20.47
C ASP A 50 -21.27 -8.17 -19.05
N LYS A 51 -22.49 -7.62 -18.98
CA LYS A 51 -23.29 -7.44 -17.75
C LYS A 51 -23.78 -8.77 -17.17
N ASP A 52 -22.98 -9.80 -17.33
CA ASP A 52 -23.21 -11.13 -16.81
C ASP A 52 -23.03 -11.13 -15.28
N ILE A 53 -23.47 -12.23 -14.68
CA ILE A 53 -23.35 -12.55 -13.24
C ILE A 53 -21.93 -12.25 -12.70
N ASN A 54 -20.90 -12.36 -13.55
CA ASN A 54 -19.51 -12.06 -13.20
C ASN A 54 -19.31 -10.59 -12.79
N HIS A 55 -19.89 -9.62 -13.49
CA HIS A 55 -19.69 -8.20 -13.17
C HIS A 55 -20.27 -7.86 -11.79
N ALA A 56 -21.52 -8.28 -11.53
CA ALA A 56 -22.15 -8.09 -10.23
C ALA A 56 -21.37 -8.81 -9.12
N ASN A 57 -20.88 -10.03 -9.37
CA ASN A 57 -20.09 -10.78 -8.42
C ASN A 57 -18.76 -10.08 -8.05
N TRP A 58 -18.09 -9.45 -9.02
CA TRP A 58 -16.86 -8.71 -8.76
C TRP A 58 -17.11 -7.44 -7.95
N LEU A 59 -18.21 -6.72 -8.22
CA LEU A 59 -18.64 -5.58 -7.41
C LEU A 59 -18.94 -6.00 -5.95
N GLU A 60 -19.68 -7.10 -5.75
CA GLU A 60 -19.98 -7.64 -4.41
C GLU A 60 -18.72 -8.06 -3.65
N ARG A 61 -17.69 -8.53 -4.38
CA ARG A 61 -16.36 -8.83 -3.81
C ARG A 61 -15.54 -7.58 -3.50
N GLY A 62 -16.08 -6.40 -3.78
CA GLY A 62 -15.50 -5.10 -3.48
C GLY A 62 -14.60 -4.55 -4.58
N TYR A 63 -14.56 -5.14 -5.78
CA TYR A 63 -13.73 -4.61 -6.87
C TYR A 63 -14.41 -3.42 -7.56
N LEU A 64 -13.62 -2.43 -7.94
CA LEU A 64 -14.08 -1.21 -8.60
C LEU A 64 -13.12 -0.83 -9.73
N MET A 65 -13.65 -0.43 -10.88
CA MET A 65 -12.88 0.15 -11.97
C MET A 65 -12.96 1.68 -11.93
N ASN A 66 -11.82 2.37 -11.93
CA ASN A 66 -11.76 3.82 -12.07
C ASN A 66 -10.70 4.21 -13.10
N GLN A 67 -11.11 4.88 -14.18
CA GLN A 67 -10.23 5.34 -15.27
C GLN A 67 -9.30 4.24 -15.84
N GLY A 68 -9.76 2.99 -15.86
CA GLY A 68 -8.99 1.84 -16.36
C GLY A 68 -8.03 1.22 -15.34
N VAL A 69 -8.01 1.70 -14.10
CA VAL A 69 -7.25 1.14 -12.97
C VAL A 69 -8.22 0.42 -12.02
N LEU A 70 -7.82 -0.77 -11.57
CA LEU A 70 -8.59 -1.61 -10.67
C LEU A 70 -8.30 -1.29 -9.20
N TYR A 71 -9.36 -1.11 -8.42
CA TYR A 71 -9.34 -0.87 -6.98
C TYR A 71 -10.16 -1.94 -6.26
N ARG A 72 -9.97 -2.07 -4.95
CA ARG A 72 -10.73 -2.99 -4.10
C ARG A 72 -11.00 -2.38 -2.73
N TYR A 73 -12.24 -2.51 -2.27
CA TYR A 73 -12.62 -2.25 -0.88
C TYR A 73 -12.14 -3.37 0.03
N SER A 74 -11.46 -2.99 1.11
CA SER A 74 -11.06 -3.93 2.15
C SER A 74 -12.21 -4.15 3.13
N HIS A 75 -12.56 -5.41 3.36
CA HIS A 75 -13.61 -5.78 4.32
C HIS A 75 -13.17 -5.60 5.78
N ASP A 76 -11.86 -5.49 6.01
CA ASP A 76 -11.23 -5.31 7.33
C ASP A 76 -10.90 -3.84 7.66
N SER A 77 -11.13 -2.92 6.72
CA SER A 77 -10.87 -1.51 6.95
C SER A 77 -12.15 -0.81 7.41
N GLU A 78 -12.06 -0.09 8.53
CA GLU A 78 -13.12 0.82 8.98
C GLU A 78 -13.36 2.01 8.03
N SER A 79 -12.43 2.23 7.09
CA SER A 79 -12.55 3.25 6.06
C SER A 79 -13.29 2.72 4.83
N GLU A 80 -14.29 3.48 4.37
CA GLU A 80 -15.08 3.22 3.16
C GLU A 80 -14.31 3.60 1.87
N GLU A 81 -12.98 3.52 1.88
CA GLU A 81 -12.11 3.90 0.77
C GLU A 81 -11.63 2.70 -0.04
N ALA A 82 -11.60 2.85 -1.36
CA ALA A 82 -11.12 1.81 -2.26
C ALA A 82 -9.60 1.86 -2.36
N GLN A 83 -8.94 0.71 -2.14
CA GLN A 83 -7.49 0.61 -2.19
C GLN A 83 -7.01 0.11 -3.55
N LEU A 84 -5.83 0.54 -3.97
CA LEU A 84 -5.26 0.12 -5.26
C LEU A 84 -4.90 -1.37 -5.25
N VAL A 85 -5.32 -2.11 -6.28
CA VAL A 85 -4.97 -3.53 -6.42
C VAL A 85 -3.60 -3.65 -7.07
N VAL A 86 -2.56 -3.91 -6.26
CA VAL A 86 -1.21 -4.15 -6.77
C VAL A 86 -1.02 -5.63 -7.13
N PRO A 87 -0.48 -5.97 -8.33
CA PRO A 87 -0.17 -7.34 -8.72
C PRO A 87 0.73 -8.05 -7.73
N SER A 88 0.46 -9.33 -7.48
CA SER A 88 1.26 -10.15 -6.56
C SER A 88 2.74 -10.23 -6.96
N LYS A 89 3.03 -10.24 -8.27
CA LYS A 89 4.39 -10.27 -8.82
C LYS A 89 5.15 -8.94 -8.71
N GLY A 90 4.47 -7.84 -8.33
CA GLY A 90 5.09 -6.53 -8.05
C GLY A 90 5.25 -6.25 -6.56
N LYS A 91 4.69 -7.09 -5.68
CA LYS A 91 4.74 -6.89 -4.22
C LYS A 91 6.16 -6.97 -3.68
N ASP A 92 7.04 -7.77 -4.27
CA ASP A 92 8.46 -7.87 -3.88
C ASP A 92 9.23 -6.54 -4.04
N LYS A 93 8.84 -5.69 -4.99
CA LYS A 93 9.49 -4.39 -5.19
C LYS A 93 8.96 -3.33 -4.23
N ILE A 94 7.70 -3.43 -3.79
CA ILE A 94 7.07 -2.47 -2.86
C ILE A 94 7.35 -2.85 -1.39
N PHE A 95 7.40 -4.15 -1.05
CA PHE A 95 7.68 -4.62 0.31
C PHE A 95 9.13 -4.41 0.75
N LYS A 96 10.06 -4.20 -0.17
CA LYS A 96 11.48 -4.05 0.15
C LYS A 96 11.86 -2.64 0.62
N GLU A 97 11.06 -1.62 0.34
CA GLU A 97 11.43 -0.23 0.66
C GLU A 97 10.90 0.25 2.03
N HIS A 98 9.98 -0.48 2.66
CA HIS A 98 9.34 -0.07 3.93
C HIS A 98 9.61 -0.97 5.15
N HIS A 99 10.46 -2.00 5.04
CA HIS A 99 10.81 -2.85 6.20
C HIS A 99 12.26 -2.75 6.68
N ASP A 100 13.13 -2.01 5.99
CA ASP A 100 14.52 -1.77 6.41
C ASP A 100 14.72 -0.39 7.08
N SER A 101 13.66 0.26 7.56
CA SER A 101 13.83 1.26 8.62
C SER A 101 14.16 0.53 9.91
N SER A 102 15.46 0.33 10.16
CA SER A 102 16.01 -0.05 11.46
C SER A 102 15.71 1.03 12.50
N ASN A 103 14.46 1.13 12.92
CA ASN A 103 14.03 1.74 14.17
C ASN A 103 12.75 1.05 14.67
N VAL A 104 12.81 -0.29 14.78
CA VAL A 104 12.09 -0.96 15.85
C VAL A 104 13.16 -1.25 16.89
N ALA A 105 13.44 -0.24 17.71
CA ALA A 105 14.20 -0.43 18.94
C ALA A 105 13.42 -1.42 19.81
N HIS A 106 13.83 -2.67 19.71
CA HIS A 106 13.34 -3.80 20.48
C HIS A 106 13.85 -3.63 21.93
N TYR A 107 13.29 -2.71 22.71
CA TYR A 107 13.59 -2.63 24.15
C TYR A 107 12.50 -3.34 24.94
N GLY A 108 12.81 -4.57 25.30
CA GLY A 108 11.99 -5.42 26.15
C GLY A 108 12.68 -6.73 26.51
N SER A 109 14.02 -6.74 26.56
CA SER A 109 14.73 -7.72 27.37
C SER A 109 14.80 -7.15 28.79
N ASP A 110 14.20 -7.83 29.75
CA ASP A 110 14.96 -8.41 30.86
C ASP A 110 14.06 -9.40 31.61
N GLY A 111 14.55 -10.63 31.70
CA GLY A 111 13.94 -11.66 32.53
C GLY A 111 14.33 -11.46 33.99
N THR A 112 13.41 -11.80 34.88
CA THR A 112 13.67 -12.50 36.15
C THR A 112 12.39 -13.23 36.54
#